data_AF-A0A1M5ZCH7-F1
#
_entry.id   AF-A0A1M5ZCH7-F1
#
_cell.length_a   1.000
_cell.length_b   1.000
_cell.length_c   1.000
_cell.angle_alpha   90.00
_cell.angle_beta   90.00
_cell.angle_gamma   90.00
#
_symmetry.space_group_name_H-M   'P 1'
#
loop_
_entity.id
_entity.type
_entity.pdbx_description
1 polymer ?
#
loop_
_entity_poly.entity_id
_entity_poly.type
_entity_poly.pdbx_seq_one_letter_code
_entity_poly.pdbx_strand_id
1 'polypeptide(L)'
;MDYLGENFAIEDAILLRSVISDNIGSDIVLDFDGVDRIPSTFLCCLFNDLIYAQGRDFIINHINVKNLSNYADYSRVVKGTTFN
;
A
#
# COMPACT_ATOMS: atom_id res chain seq x y z
N MET A 1 16.29 -7.22 -11.76
CA MET A 1 15.75 -6.39 -10.66
C MET A 1 14.59 -5.65 -11.27
N ASP A 2 13.38 -6.16 -11.12
CA ASP A 2 12.18 -5.46 -11.58
C ASP A 2 11.91 -4.33 -10.59
N TYR A 3 12.21 -3.11 -11.03
CA TYR A 3 11.84 -1.91 -10.31
C TYR A 3 10.42 -1.54 -10.71
N LEU A 4 9.52 -1.43 -9.72
CA LEU A 4 8.20 -0.81 -9.87
C LEU A 4 8.39 0.70 -10.14
N GLY A 5 8.75 1.04 -11.37
CA GLY A 5 9.55 2.24 -11.64
C GLY A 5 8.86 3.44 -12.26
N GLU A 6 7.92 3.29 -13.21
CA GLU A 6 7.42 4.48 -13.95
C GLU A 6 5.93 4.46 -14.29
N ASN A 7 5.28 3.30 -14.23
CA ASN A 7 3.84 3.16 -14.43
C ASN A 7 3.31 2.14 -13.43
N PHE A 8 2.79 2.62 -12.30
CA PHE A 8 2.11 1.76 -11.32
C PHE A 8 0.93 1.04 -11.99
N ALA A 9 1.16 -0.19 -12.42
CA ALA A 9 0.16 -1.00 -13.08
C ALA A 9 -0.68 -1.74 -12.04
N ILE A 10 -1.90 -2.15 -12.42
CA ILE A 10 -2.79 -2.88 -11.50
C ILE A 10 -2.16 -4.23 -11.14
N GLU A 11 -1.41 -4.81 -12.07
CA GLU A 11 -0.66 -6.06 -11.94
C GLU A 11 0.38 -5.99 -10.82
N ASP A 12 1.03 -4.84 -10.65
CA ASP A 12 2.02 -4.63 -9.58
C ASP A 12 1.35 -4.64 -8.20
N ALA A 13 0.14 -4.10 -8.11
CA ALA A 13 -0.64 -4.15 -6.87
C ALA A 13 -1.08 -5.58 -6.54
N ILE A 14 -1.43 -6.38 -7.55
CA ILE A 14 -1.79 -7.79 -7.39
C ILE A 14 -0.59 -8.60 -6.88
N LEU A 15 0.58 -8.44 -7.49
CA LEU A 15 1.79 -9.13 -7.06
C LEU A 15 2.18 -8.74 -5.63
N LEU A 16 2.21 -7.44 -5.34
CA LEU A 16 2.55 -6.93 -4.02
C LEU A 16 1.56 -7.43 -2.95
N ARG A 17 0.28 -7.51 -3.29
CA ARG A 17 -0.75 -8.10 -2.41
C ARG A 17 -0.46 -9.56 -2.09
N SER A 18 -0.06 -10.37 -3.09
CA SER A 18 0.31 -11.77 -2.84
C SER A 18 1.47 -11.85 -1.86
N VAL A 19 2.53 -11.07 -2.09
CA VAL A 19 3.72 -11.04 -1.22
C VAL A 19 3.35 -10.62 0.21
N ILE A 20 2.52 -9.59 0.37
CA ILE A 20 2.04 -9.14 1.69
C ILE A 20 1.21 -10.24 2.37
N SER A 21 0.33 -10.91 1.63
CA SER A 21 -0.54 -11.95 2.17
C SER A 21 0.26 -13.18 2.62
N ASP A 22 1.31 -13.54 1.89
CA ASP A 22 2.20 -14.66 2.22
C ASP A 22 3.07 -14.36 3.46
N ASN A 23 3.30 -13.08 3.78
CA ASN A 23 4.13 -12.63 4.89
C ASN A 23 3.34 -11.95 6.01
N ILE A 24 2.02 -12.12 6.02
CA ILE A 24 1.09 -11.35 6.87
C ILE A 24 1.33 -11.56 8.38
N GLY A 25 1.98 -12.65 8.78
CA GLY A 25 2.36 -12.93 10.17
C GLY A 25 3.67 -12.27 10.64
N SER A 26 4.30 -11.44 9.82
CA SER A 26 5.53 -10.71 10.13
C SER A 26 5.32 -9.20 9.98
N ASP A 27 6.20 -8.41 10.59
CA ASP A 27 6.21 -6.96 10.39
C ASP A 27 6.64 -6.65 8.94
N ILE A 28 5.73 -6.09 8.15
CA ILE A 28 5.98 -5.74 6.75
C ILE A 28 6.33 -4.25 6.68
N VAL A 29 7.41 -3.93 5.96
CA VAL A 29 7.78 -2.54 5.65
C VAL A 29 7.73 -2.35 4.13
N LEU A 30 6.83 -1.49 3.69
CA LEU A 30 6.79 -1.01 2.30
C LEU A 30 7.65 0.24 2.21
N ASP A 31 8.81 0.11 1.58
CA ASP A 31 9.74 1.21 1.35
C ASP A 31 9.58 1.71 -0.09
N PHE A 32 9.20 2.98 -0.24
CA PHE A 32 9.01 3.64 -1.52
C PHE A 32 10.17 4.60 -1.85
N ASP A 33 11.37 4.35 -1.31
CA ASP A 33 12.55 5.13 -1.63
C ASP A 33 12.84 5.11 -3.14
N GLY A 34 13.21 6.28 -3.68
CA GLY A 34 13.41 6.48 -5.12
C GLY A 34 12.13 6.53 -5.97
N VAL A 35 10.94 6.45 -5.35
CA VAL A 35 9.66 6.60 -6.05
C VAL A 35 9.10 8.01 -5.85
N ASP A 36 8.93 8.74 -6.95
CA ASP A 36 8.51 10.15 -6.90
C ASP A 36 7.10 10.35 -6.33
N ARG A 37 6.08 9.78 -6.95
CA ARG A 37 4.69 9.90 -6.49
C ARG A 37 3.90 8.67 -6.86
N ILE A 38 3.26 8.07 -5.86
CA ILE A 38 2.39 6.92 -6.09
C ILE A 38 0.98 7.38 -6.41
N PRO A 39 0.37 6.94 -7.51
CA PRO A 39 -1.02 7.23 -7.81
C PRO A 39 -1.92 6.80 -6.65
N SER A 40 -2.85 7.68 -6.27
CA SER A 40 -3.84 7.35 -5.24
C SER A 40 -4.70 6.14 -5.62
N THR A 41 -4.92 5.91 -6.92
CA THR A 41 -5.59 4.72 -7.44
C THR A 41 -4.84 3.43 -7.10
N PHE A 42 -3.51 3.42 -7.22
CA PHE A 42 -2.68 2.28 -6.84
C PHE A 42 -2.78 2.01 -5.33
N LEU A 43 -2.65 3.07 -4.52
CA LEU A 43 -2.82 2.96 -3.06
C LEU A 43 -4.22 2.45 -2.70
N CYS A 44 -5.27 2.96 -3.34
CA CYS A 44 -6.64 2.49 -3.15
C CYS A 44 -6.77 1.00 -3.50
N CYS A 45 -6.28 0.56 -4.66
CA CYS A 45 -6.36 -0.84 -5.07
C CYS A 45 -5.63 -1.77 -4.09
N LEU A 46 -4.39 -1.44 -3.73
CA LEU A 46 -3.59 -2.24 -2.82
C LEU A 46 -4.22 -2.30 -1.42
N PHE A 47 -4.48 -1.14 -0.82
CA PHE A 47 -4.88 -1.07 0.58
C PHE A 47 -6.37 -1.36 0.78
N ASN A 48 -7.28 -1.03 -0.14
CA ASN A 48 -8.68 -1.42 0.04
C ASN A 48 -8.85 -2.94 0.01
N ASP A 49 -8.16 -3.64 -0.88
CA ASP A 49 -8.20 -5.10 -0.94
C ASP A 49 -7.62 -5.74 0.32
N LEU A 50 -6.50 -5.21 0.81
CA LEU A 50 -5.86 -5.68 2.05
C LEU A 50 -6.74 -5.39 3.28
N ILE A 51 -7.33 -4.20 3.36
CA ILE A 51 -8.26 -3.80 4.43
C ILE A 51 -9.52 -4.66 4.38
N TYR A 52 -10.04 -4.95 3.17
CA TYR A 52 -11.20 -5.83 3.00
C TYR A 52 -10.89 -7.26 3.45
N ALA A 53 -9.68 -7.76 3.16
CA ALA A 53 -9.28 -9.12 3.50
C ALA A 53 -8.91 -9.31 4.99
N GLN A 54 -8.19 -8.37 5.59
CA GLN A 54 -7.58 -8.53 6.93
C GLN A 54 -8.13 -7.57 7.99
N GLY A 55 -8.90 -6.56 7.59
CA GLY A 55 -9.39 -5.50 8.46
C GLY A 55 -8.41 -4.34 8.57
N ARG A 56 -8.97 -3.13 8.73
CA ARG A 56 -8.21 -1.87 8.77
C ARG A 56 -7.18 -1.83 9.91
N ASP A 57 -7.59 -2.22 11.11
CA ASP A 57 -6.72 -2.16 12.30
C ASP A 57 -5.53 -3.10 12.17
N PHE A 58 -5.72 -4.26 11.52
CA PHE A 58 -4.64 -5.19 11.27
C PHE A 58 -3.58 -4.55 10.36
N ILE A 59 -4.02 -3.96 9.24
CA ILE A 59 -3.15 -3.33 8.25
C ILE A 59 -2.35 -2.17 8.85
N ILE A 60 -3.00 -1.30 9.63
CA ILE A 60 -2.33 -0.16 10.27
C ILE A 60 -1.23 -0.61 11.25
N ASN A 61 -1.44 -1.74 11.93
CA ASN A 61 -0.51 -2.22 12.96
C ASN A 61 0.63 -3.10 12.40
N HIS A 62 0.42 -3.80 11.29
CA HIS A 62 1.39 -4.77 10.74
C HIS A 62 2.11 -4.30 9.46
N ILE A 63 1.57 -3.30 8.76
CA ILE A 63 2.18 -2.75 7.55
C ILE A 63 2.67 -1.34 7.82
N ASN A 64 3.98 -1.18 7.88
CA ASN A 64 4.63 0.11 7.99
C ASN A 64 5.00 0.64 6.61
N VAL A 65 4.89 1.94 6.40
CA VAL A 65 5.21 2.60 5.13
C VAL A 65 6.32 3.63 5.34
N LYS A 66 7.37 3.58 4.51
CA LYS A 66 8.53 4.49 4.57
C LYS A 66 8.78 5.14 3.21
N ASN A 67 9.41 6.31 3.26
CA ASN A 67 9.83 7.09 2.08
C ASN A 67 8.71 7.38 1.05
N LEU A 68 7.44 7.35 1.49
CA LEU A 68 6.31 7.69 0.65
C LEU A 68 6.15 9.21 0.56
N SER A 69 6.39 9.76 -0.64
CA SER A 69 6.28 11.19 -0.91
C SER A 69 4.88 11.78 -0.69
N ASN A 70 3.83 11.03 -1.05
CA ASN A 70 2.43 11.46 -0.90
C ASN A 70 1.71 10.77 0.26
N TYR A 71 2.32 10.80 1.44
CA TYR A 71 1.77 10.21 2.67
C TYR A 71 0.35 10.70 3.02
N ALA A 72 -0.03 11.92 2.63
CA ALA A 72 -1.38 12.43 2.83
C ALA A 72 -2.44 11.60 2.08
N ASP A 73 -2.14 11.15 0.86
CA ASP A 73 -3.06 10.32 0.06
C ASP A 73 -3.16 8.92 0.67
N TYR A 74 -2.03 8.32 1.03
CA TYR A 74 -1.99 7.05 1.76
C TYR A 74 -2.80 7.11 3.07
N SER A 75 -2.59 8.14 3.88
CA SER A 75 -3.30 8.30 5.14
C SER A 75 -4.80 8.41 4.94
N ARG A 76 -5.28 9.04 3.85
CA ARG A 76 -6.71 9.10 3.53
C ARG A 76 -7.28 7.72 3.20
N VAL A 77 -6.56 6.94 2.39
CA VAL A 77 -6.96 5.58 2.00
C VAL A 77 -7.01 4.65 3.22
N VAL A 78 -5.92 4.59 3.97
CA VAL A 78 -5.79 3.63 5.07
C VAL A 78 -6.64 4.03 6.27
N LYS A 79 -6.68 5.31 6.66
CA LYS A 79 -7.49 5.74 7.83
C LYS A 79 -8.96 5.93 7.49
N GLY A 80 -9.34 5.93 6.21
CA GLY A 80 -10.73 6.06 5.79
C GLY A 80 -11.33 7.42 6.17
N THR A 81 -10.57 8.52 6.00
CA THR A 81 -11.18 9.85 6.08
C THR A 81 -11.96 10.09 4.79
N THR A 82 -13.16 9.53 4.71
CA THR A 82 -14.17 9.94 3.74
C THR A 82 -14.34 11.45 3.87
N PHE A 83 -14.18 12.18 2.76
CA PHE A 83 -14.69 13.54 2.68
C PHE A 83 -16.20 13.46 2.93
N ASN A 84 -16.63 13.87 4.12
CA ASN A 84 -18.03 14.16 4.40
C ASN A 84 -18.45 15.41 3.63
#